data_AF-A0A4Y5YJJ0-F1
#
_entry.id   AF-A0A4Y5YJJ0-F1
#
_cell.length_a   1.000
_cell.length_b   1.000
_cell.length_c   1.000
_cell.angle_alpha   90.00
_cell.angle_beta   90.00
_cell.angle_gamma   90.00
#
_symmetry.space_group_name_H-M   'P 1'
#
loop_
_entity.id
_entity.type
_entity.pdbx_description
1 polymer ?
#
loop_
_entity_poly.entity_id
_entity_poly.type
_entity_poly.pdbx_seq_one_letter_code
_entity_poly.pdbx_strand_id
1 'polypeptide(L)'
;MMNTYVKVGIALAIALSLGSQAMAAEGGNPKKGKHLYKKECKACHSADSEGPELTPMAKTMSQWDRFFSRDKHKAKPAVFEALSEKDLKDIQQFLYDHAADSDQPATCG
;
A
#
# COMPACT_ATOMS: atom_id res chain seq x y z
N MET A 1 -19.15 -12.79 47.49
CA MET A 1 -19.72 -13.29 46.22
C MET A 1 -20.31 -12.11 45.45
N MET A 2 -19.83 -11.84 44.24
CA MET A 2 -20.23 -10.65 43.47
C MET A 2 -21.68 -10.77 43.00
N ASN A 3 -22.48 -9.71 43.18
CA ASN A 3 -23.88 -9.63 42.76
C ASN A 3 -24.01 -9.90 41.24
N THR A 4 -25.02 -10.68 40.83
CA THR A 4 -25.23 -11.07 39.43
C THR A 4 -25.33 -9.85 38.50
N TYR A 5 -25.94 -8.76 38.98
CA TYR A 5 -26.02 -7.49 38.25
C TYR A 5 -24.66 -6.83 38.00
N VAL A 6 -23.72 -6.97 38.95
CA VAL A 6 -22.34 -6.45 38.80
C VAL A 6 -21.56 -7.31 37.80
N LYS A 7 -21.77 -8.63 37.79
CA LYS A 7 -21.17 -9.52 36.78
C LYS A 7 -21.69 -9.22 35.37
N VAL A 8 -22.99 -9.00 35.22
CA VAL A 8 -23.61 -8.63 33.94
C VAL A 8 -23.15 -7.25 33.49
N GLY A 9 -23.05 -6.27 34.41
CA GLY A 9 -22.53 -4.94 34.12
C GLY A 9 -21.07 -4.96 33.66
N ILE A 10 -20.22 -5.75 34.29
CA ILE A 10 -18.81 -5.92 33.90
C ILE A 10 -18.70 -6.64 32.54
N ALA A 11 -19.50 -7.66 32.29
CA ALA A 11 -19.52 -8.37 31.01
C ALA A 11 -19.97 -7.45 29.85
N LEU A 12 -20.97 -6.59 30.08
CA LEU A 12 -21.38 -5.58 29.10
C LEU A 12 -20.29 -4.54 28.84
N ALA A 13 -19.61 -4.06 29.89
CA ALA A 13 -18.55 -3.06 29.77
C ALA A 13 -17.32 -3.60 29.00
N ILE A 14 -16.97 -4.87 29.17
CA ILE A 14 -15.86 -5.51 28.44
C ILE A 14 -16.22 -5.67 26.95
N ALA A 15 -17.45 -6.06 26.63
CA ALA A 15 -17.92 -6.22 25.25
C ALA A 15 -17.91 -4.91 24.45
N LEU A 16 -18.11 -3.76 25.10
CA LEU A 16 -18.10 -2.44 24.46
C LEU A 16 -16.69 -1.90 24.14
N SER A 17 -15.63 -2.52 24.68
CA SER A 17 -14.25 -2.04 24.53
C SER A 17 -13.50 -2.61 23.30
N LEU A 18 -14.07 -3.59 22.62
CA LEU A 18 -13.46 -4.29 21.47
C LEU A 18 -13.70 -3.59 20.10
N GLY A 19 -14.36 -2.43 20.09
CA GLY A 19 -14.80 -1.76 18.86
C GLY A 19 -13.83 -0.76 18.23
N SER A 20 -12.59 -0.61 18.73
CA SER A 20 -11.60 0.29 18.12
C SER A 20 -10.90 -0.38 16.94
N GLN A 21 -11.64 -0.66 15.88
CA GLN A 21 -11.06 -0.99 14.59
C GLN A 21 -10.32 0.25 14.12
N ALA A 22 -8.99 0.20 14.14
CA ALA A 22 -8.13 1.26 13.64
C ALA A 22 -8.57 1.61 12.21
N MET A 23 -9.13 2.81 12.03
CA MET A 23 -9.24 3.44 10.73
C MET A 23 -7.80 3.57 10.23
N ALA A 24 -7.35 2.62 9.41
CA ALA A 24 -6.08 2.75 8.72
C ALA A 24 -6.14 4.07 7.94
N ALA A 25 -5.18 4.95 8.19
CA ALA A 25 -5.04 6.22 7.48
C ALA A 25 -5.19 5.98 5.97
N GLU A 26 -5.84 6.91 5.27
CA GLU A 26 -5.88 6.95 3.80
C GLU A 26 -4.43 7.05 3.28
N GLY A 27 -3.79 5.91 3.04
CA GLY A 27 -2.41 5.85 2.58
C GLY A 27 -1.80 4.45 2.76
N GLY A 28 -0.87 4.11 1.87
CA GLY A 28 -0.06 2.89 1.98
C GLY A 28 1.07 3.03 3.00
N ASN A 29 1.74 1.93 3.33
CA ASN A 29 3.00 1.96 4.06
C ASN A 29 4.17 2.05 3.07
N PRO A 30 4.84 3.20 2.91
CA PRO A 30 5.87 3.38 1.88
C PRO A 30 7.13 2.54 2.15
N LYS A 31 7.43 2.20 3.41
CA LYS A 31 8.56 1.31 3.75
C LYS A 31 8.31 -0.11 3.24
N LYS A 32 7.10 -0.64 3.44
CA LYS A 32 6.68 -1.93 2.86
C LYS A 32 6.58 -1.84 1.34
N GLY A 33 6.03 -0.74 0.84
CA GLY A 33 5.94 -0.41 -0.58
C GLY A 33 7.27 -0.50 -1.30
N LYS A 34 8.33 0.09 -0.75
CA LYS A 34 9.69 0.00 -1.31
C LYS A 34 10.17 -1.45 -1.45
N HIS A 35 9.93 -2.28 -0.44
CA HIS A 35 10.33 -3.68 -0.47
C HIS A 35 9.56 -4.46 -1.55
N LEU A 36 8.23 -4.30 -1.58
CA LEU A 36 7.37 -4.91 -2.59
C LEU A 36 7.70 -4.43 -4.00
N TYR A 37 7.95 -3.14 -4.19
CA TYR A 37 8.37 -2.56 -5.46
C TYR A 37 9.66 -3.22 -6.00
N LYS A 38 10.68 -3.40 -5.15
CA LYS A 38 11.92 -4.09 -5.53
C LYS A 38 11.67 -5.57 -5.87
N LYS A 39 10.79 -6.23 -5.12
CA LYS A 39 10.52 -7.67 -5.27
C LYS A 39 9.66 -7.97 -6.48
N GLU A 40 8.58 -7.22 -6.67
CA GLU A 40 7.52 -7.52 -7.63
C GLU A 40 7.67 -6.70 -8.92
N CYS A 41 8.00 -5.41 -8.83
CA CYS A 41 8.08 -4.53 -10.01
C CYS A 41 9.46 -4.62 -10.68
N LYS A 42 10.55 -4.53 -9.90
CA LYS A 42 11.92 -4.59 -10.45
C LYS A 42 12.33 -6.00 -10.90
N ALA A 43 11.51 -7.02 -10.67
CA ALA A 43 11.71 -8.35 -11.28
C ALA A 43 11.67 -8.31 -12.82
N CYS A 44 10.88 -7.39 -13.40
CA CYS A 44 10.79 -7.19 -14.85
C CYS A 44 11.16 -5.78 -15.31
N HIS A 45 11.42 -4.84 -14.38
CA HIS A 45 11.74 -3.44 -14.68
C HIS A 45 13.09 -2.97 -14.10
N SER A 46 14.05 -3.87 -13.95
CA SER A 46 15.46 -3.52 -13.71
C SER A 46 16.14 -3.05 -15.01
N ALA A 47 17.32 -2.43 -14.90
CA ALA A 47 18.07 -1.87 -16.02
C ALA A 47 18.33 -2.87 -17.16
N ASP A 48 18.50 -4.16 -16.84
CA ASP A 48 18.86 -5.23 -17.78
C ASP A 48 17.76 -6.29 -17.95
N SER A 49 16.49 -5.92 -17.74
CA SER A 49 15.35 -6.85 -17.81
C SER A 49 14.47 -6.63 -19.04
N GLU A 50 13.47 -7.51 -19.22
CA GLU A 50 12.57 -7.48 -20.38
C GLU A 50 11.78 -6.17 -20.53
N GLY A 51 11.51 -5.46 -19.44
CA GLY A 51 10.78 -4.19 -19.45
C GLY A 51 11.69 -2.96 -19.38
N PRO A 52 11.20 -1.78 -19.80
CA PRO A 52 11.94 -0.54 -19.61
C PRO A 52 12.21 -0.34 -18.13
N GLU A 53 13.38 0.21 -17.82
CA GLU A 53 13.74 0.46 -16.43
C GLU A 53 12.69 1.32 -15.74
N LEU A 54 12.20 0.83 -14.60
CA LEU A 54 11.29 1.59 -13.75
C LEU A 54 12.07 2.21 -12.58
N THR A 55 11.79 3.50 -12.37
CA THR A 55 12.16 4.27 -11.18
C THR A 55 10.92 5.02 -10.70
N PRO A 56 10.85 5.43 -9.43
CA PRO A 56 9.75 6.27 -8.94
C PRO A 56 9.55 7.55 -9.77
N MET A 57 10.63 8.13 -10.29
CA MET A 57 10.62 9.31 -11.15
C MET A 57 10.08 9.08 -12.57
N ALA A 58 9.75 7.85 -12.97
CA ALA A 58 9.18 7.59 -14.30
C ALA A 58 7.82 8.27 -14.52
N LYS A 59 7.17 8.75 -13.45
CA LYS A 59 5.87 9.43 -13.47
C LYS A 59 5.80 10.51 -12.40
N THR A 60 4.89 11.46 -12.58
CA THR A 60 4.41 12.38 -11.54
C THR A 60 3.49 11.67 -10.55
N MET A 61 3.26 12.29 -9.40
CA MET A 61 2.33 11.83 -8.34
C MET A 61 0.95 11.50 -8.95
N SER A 62 0.38 12.44 -9.71
CA SER A 62 -0.93 12.27 -10.36
C SER A 62 -0.96 11.16 -11.42
N GLN A 63 0.16 10.94 -12.12
CA GLN A 63 0.27 9.87 -13.10
C GLN A 63 0.39 8.50 -12.42
N TRP A 64 1.04 8.41 -11.26
CA TRP A 64 1.04 7.20 -10.44
C TRP A 64 -0.36 6.86 -9.94
N ASP A 65 -1.10 7.84 -9.41
CA ASP A 65 -2.49 7.63 -9.01
C ASP A 65 -3.36 7.12 -10.17
N ARG A 66 -3.22 7.73 -11.35
CA ARG A 66 -3.93 7.30 -12.55
C ARG A 66 -3.54 5.87 -12.96
N PHE A 67 -2.27 5.51 -12.85
CA PHE A 67 -1.80 4.17 -13.18
C PHE A 67 -2.44 3.12 -12.25
N PHE A 68 -2.41 3.32 -10.94
CA PHE A 68 -2.98 2.36 -9.98
C PHE A 68 -4.52 2.34 -9.99
N SER A 69 -5.19 3.46 -10.31
CA SER A 69 -6.65 3.52 -10.33
C SER A 69 -7.28 3.07 -11.65
N ARG A 70 -6.65 3.36 -12.80
CA ARG A 70 -7.26 3.16 -14.13
C ARG A 70 -6.53 2.14 -14.99
N ASP A 71 -5.20 2.23 -15.06
CA ASP A 71 -4.43 1.35 -15.94
C ASP A 71 -4.31 -0.05 -15.34
N LYS A 72 -3.97 -0.13 -14.06
CA LYS A 72 -3.82 -1.37 -13.27
C LYS A 72 -2.91 -2.38 -13.96
N HIS A 73 -1.81 -1.88 -14.55
CA HIS A 73 -0.84 -2.70 -15.27
C HIS A 73 -1.47 -3.55 -16.38
N LYS A 74 -2.30 -2.90 -17.22
CA LYS A 74 -3.19 -3.56 -18.18
C LYS A 74 -2.48 -4.46 -19.20
N ALA A 75 -1.20 -4.20 -19.46
CA ALA A 75 -0.36 -5.01 -20.34
C ALA A 75 -0.10 -6.43 -19.78
N LYS A 76 -0.10 -6.59 -18.45
CA LYS A 76 0.05 -7.88 -17.77
C LYS A 76 -0.72 -7.87 -16.43
N PRO A 77 -2.06 -7.98 -16.46
CA PRO A 77 -2.92 -7.83 -15.28
C PRO A 77 -2.63 -8.83 -14.16
N ALA A 78 -2.18 -10.04 -14.52
CA ALA A 78 -1.84 -11.11 -13.58
C ALA A 78 -0.84 -10.69 -12.49
N VAL A 79 0.02 -9.70 -12.76
CA VAL A 79 0.95 -9.17 -11.74
C VAL A 79 0.20 -8.44 -10.64
N PHE A 80 -0.79 -7.60 -10.99
CA PHE A 80 -1.60 -6.87 -10.02
C PHE A 80 -2.62 -7.79 -9.33
N GLU A 81 -3.18 -8.77 -10.05
CA GLU A 81 -4.13 -9.75 -9.50
C GLU A 81 -3.50 -10.70 -8.47
N ALA A 82 -2.18 -10.92 -8.55
CA ALA A 82 -1.43 -11.71 -7.58
C ALA A 82 -1.12 -10.95 -6.28
N LEU A 83 -1.32 -9.63 -6.23
CA LEU A 83 -1.04 -8.78 -5.08
C LEU A 83 -2.33 -8.43 -4.34
N SER A 84 -2.24 -8.33 -3.01
CA SER A 84 -3.38 -7.85 -2.24
C SER A 84 -3.62 -6.36 -2.50
N GLU A 85 -4.86 -5.90 -2.29
CA GLU A 85 -5.16 -4.46 -2.37
C GLU A 85 -4.25 -3.63 -1.46
N LYS A 86 -3.88 -4.19 -0.30
CA LYS A 86 -2.97 -3.54 0.62
C LYS A 86 -1.56 -3.43 0.05
N ASP A 87 -1.06 -4.48 -0.59
CA ASP A 87 0.26 -4.46 -1.22
C ASP A 87 0.31 -3.43 -2.34
N LEU A 88 -0.75 -3.35 -3.16
CA LEU A 88 -0.88 -2.34 -4.21
C LEU A 88 -0.88 -0.91 -3.63
N LYS A 89 -1.61 -0.67 -2.53
CA LYS A 89 -1.59 0.63 -1.84
C LYS A 89 -0.21 0.95 -1.27
N ASP A 90 0.46 -0.02 -0.64
CA ASP A 90 1.79 0.16 -0.09
C ASP A 90 2.80 0.53 -1.21
N ILE A 91 2.76 -0.19 -2.35
CA ILE A 91 3.60 0.10 -3.52
C ILE A 91 3.28 1.48 -4.10
N GLN A 92 1.99 1.80 -4.30
CA GLN A 92 1.57 3.10 -4.81
C GLN A 92 2.08 4.24 -3.94
N GLN A 93 1.95 4.12 -2.61
CA GLN A 93 2.43 5.14 -1.69
C GLN A 93 3.93 5.40 -1.86
N PHE A 94 4.74 4.35 -1.95
CA PHE A 94 6.16 4.49 -2.19
C PHE A 94 6.46 5.20 -3.52
N LEU A 95 5.77 4.83 -4.60
CA LEU A 95 5.97 5.45 -5.91
C LEU A 95 5.50 6.90 -5.95
N TYR A 96 4.41 7.20 -5.25
CA TYR A 96 3.84 8.54 -5.12
C TYR A 96 4.75 9.48 -4.32
N ASP A 97 5.21 9.04 -3.14
CA ASP A 97 6.07 9.83 -2.24
C ASP A 97 7.45 10.15 -2.84
N HIS A 98 7.84 9.41 -3.88
CA HIS A 98 9.13 9.54 -4.58
C HIS A 98 9.00 9.85 -6.07
N ALA A 99 7.82 10.29 -6.50
CA ALA A 99 7.52 10.65 -7.88
C ALA A 99 8.39 11.83 -8.36
N ALA A 100 8.39 12.08 -9.68
CA ALA A 100 9.22 13.11 -10.32
C ALA A 100 8.99 14.53 -9.77
N ASP A 101 7.76 14.83 -9.35
CA ASP A 101 7.30 16.11 -8.82
C ASP A 101 7.02 16.06 -7.30
N SER A 102 7.48 15.01 -6.61
CA SER A 102 7.42 14.92 -5.15
C SER A 102 8.49 15.78 -4.49
N ASP A 103 8.35 16.04 -3.19
CA ASP A 103 9.38 16.70 -2.39
C ASP A 103 10.64 15.83 -2.19
N GLN A 104 10.56 14.52 -2.44
CA GLN A 104 11.65 13.56 -2.28
C GLN A 104 11.80 12.61 -3.47
N PRO A 105 12.07 13.12 -4.69
CA PRO A 105 12.16 12.30 -5.88
C PRO A 105 13.33 11.31 -5.78
N ALA A 106 13.13 10.07 -6.23
CA ALA A 106 14.16 9.04 -6.19
C ALA A 106 14.52 8.53 -7.59
N THR A 107 15.76 8.78 -8.01
CA THR A 107 16.30 8.29 -9.29
C THR A 107 16.63 6.79 -9.26
N CYS A 108 16.86 6.22 -8.08
CA CYS A 108 17.16 4.81 -7.88
C CYS A 108 16.12 4.14 -6.96
N GLY A 109 15.76 2.91 -7.31
CA GLY A 109 14.75 2.08 -6.64
C GLY A 109 15.31 1.25 -5.51
#